data_AF-A0A0C2J1T9-F1
#
_entry.id   AF-A0A0C2J1T9-F1
#
_cell.length_a   1.000
_cell.length_b   1.000
_cell.length_c   1.000
_cell.angle_alpha   90.00
_cell.angle_beta   90.00
_cell.angle_gamma   90.00
#
_symmetry.space_group_name_H-M   'P 1'
#
loop_
_entity.id
_entity.type
_entity.pdbx_description
1 polymer ?
#
loop_
_entity_poly.entity_id
_entity_poly.type
_entity_poly.pdbx_seq_one_letter_code
_entity_poly.pdbx_strand_id
1 'polypeptide(L)'
;MRSFVLEPILELVSIHRYIWSNILCTIDELLIKFKTMSVFSKLDLSEAYIQIPLDEDLKKMVLTNTPFGLFSYKRLPYGMSSATAIFQRYMEYIFSDVPNCVMFLD
;
A
#
# COMPACT_ATOMS: atom_id res chain seq x y z
N MET A 1 18.38 -25.00 -24.40
CA MET A 1 18.47 -23.56 -24.10
C MET A 1 17.29 -23.18 -23.21
N ARG A 2 17.46 -23.34 -21.92
CA ARG A 2 16.49 -23.00 -20.86
C ARG A 2 17.33 -22.50 -19.69
N SER A 3 16.75 -21.65 -18.84
CA SER A 3 17.33 -21.04 -17.63
C SER A 3 18.36 -19.92 -17.84
N PHE A 4 17.91 -18.68 -18.10
CA PHE A 4 18.68 -17.47 -17.76
C PHE A 4 17.83 -16.20 -17.52
N VAL A 5 16.48 -16.27 -17.56
CA VAL A 5 15.62 -15.07 -17.48
C VAL A 5 14.78 -15.00 -16.18
N LEU A 6 14.73 -16.05 -15.36
CA LEU A 6 13.87 -16.09 -14.16
C LEU A 6 14.54 -15.64 -12.86
N GLU A 7 15.87 -15.73 -12.76
CA GLU A 7 16.58 -15.39 -11.52
C GLU A 7 16.50 -13.89 -11.13
N PRO A 8 16.63 -12.92 -12.05
CA PRO A 8 16.53 -11.49 -11.70
C PRO A 8 15.12 -11.10 -11.23
N ILE A 9 14.09 -11.79 -11.73
CA ILE A 9 12.69 -11.50 -11.40
C ILE A 9 12.39 -11.98 -9.98
N LEU A 10 12.91 -13.13 -9.57
CA LEU A 10 12.75 -13.64 -8.21
C LEU A 10 13.45 -12.74 -7.19
N GLU A 11 14.63 -12.22 -7.51
CA GLU A 11 15.36 -11.28 -6.65
C GLU A 11 14.61 -9.95 -6.50
N LEU A 12 14.09 -9.38 -7.59
CA LEU A 12 13.27 -8.16 -7.55
C LEU A 12 11.96 -8.36 -6.78
N VAL A 13 11.31 -9.52 -6.90
CA VAL A 13 10.11 -9.86 -6.13
C VAL A 13 10.44 -10.06 -4.65
N SER A 14 11.58 -10.66 -4.31
CA SER A 14 12.07 -10.77 -2.92
C SER A 14 12.41 -9.40 -2.32
N ILE A 15 13.10 -8.54 -3.06
CA ILE A 15 13.45 -7.17 -2.61
C ILE A 15 12.19 -6.33 -2.46
N HIS A 16 11.26 -6.37 -3.41
CA HIS A 16 9.96 -5.73 -3.30
C HIS A 16 9.28 -6.21 -2.01
N ARG A 17 9.07 -7.53 -1.86
CA ARG A 17 8.41 -8.12 -0.68
C ARG A 17 9.07 -7.73 0.64
N TYR A 18 10.41 -7.69 0.69
CA TYR A 18 11.17 -7.28 1.88
C TYR A 18 11.01 -5.78 2.18
N ILE A 19 11.01 -4.92 1.16
CA ILE A 19 10.74 -3.49 1.35
C ILE A 19 9.31 -3.27 1.86
N TRP A 20 8.32 -3.95 1.28
CA TRP A 20 6.92 -3.84 1.72
C TRP A 20 6.72 -4.43 3.13
N SER A 21 7.40 -5.52 3.50
CA SER A 21 7.27 -6.08 4.85
C SER A 21 7.80 -5.17 5.95
N ASN A 22 8.74 -4.28 5.64
CA ASN A 22 9.27 -3.30 6.61
C ASN A 22 8.44 -2.01 6.69
N ILE A 23 7.49 -1.81 5.77
CA ILE A 23 6.59 -0.64 5.77
C ILE A 23 5.27 -0.97 6.47
N LEU A 24 4.88 -2.24 6.51
CA LEU A 24 3.61 -2.67 7.09
C LEU A 24 3.80 -3.06 8.56
N CYS A 25 2.99 -2.49 9.44
CA CYS A 25 2.91 -2.89 10.84
C CYS A 25 2.56 -4.39 10.97
N THR A 26 3.27 -5.08 11.86
CA THR A 26 3.02 -6.50 12.13
C THR A 26 1.89 -6.70 13.16
N ILE A 27 1.26 -7.87 13.13
CA ILE A 27 0.22 -8.24 14.10
C ILE A 27 0.78 -8.22 15.53
N ASP A 28 2.02 -8.65 15.74
CA ASP A 28 2.64 -8.67 17.07
C ASP A 28 2.82 -7.26 17.64
N GLU A 29 3.23 -6.29 16.81
CA GLU A 29 3.34 -4.89 17.21
C GLU A 29 1.98 -4.28 17.60
N LEU A 30 0.93 -4.63 16.85
CA LEU A 30 -0.45 -4.25 17.18
C LEU A 30 -0.87 -4.81 18.54
N LEU A 31 -0.66 -6.11 18.76
CA LEU A 31 -1.04 -6.77 20.01
C LEU A 31 -0.29 -6.19 21.21
N ILE A 32 0.99 -5.84 21.05
CA ILE A 32 1.77 -5.15 22.09
C ILE A 32 1.16 -3.78 22.41
N LYS A 33 0.79 -2.98 21.40
CA LYS A 33 0.15 -1.67 21.60
C LYS A 33 -1.21 -1.79 22.29
N PHE A 34 -2.00 -2.81 21.96
CA PHE A 34 -3.35 -2.99 22.49
C PHE A 34 -3.41 -3.61 23.89
N LYS A 35 -2.30 -4.15 24.40
CA LYS A 35 -2.27 -4.91 25.66
C LYS A 35 -2.80 -4.13 26.88
N THR A 36 -2.72 -2.80 26.88
CA THR A 36 -3.14 -1.94 27.99
C THR A 36 -4.51 -1.29 27.76
N MET A 37 -5.16 -1.55 26.63
CA MET A 37 -6.43 -0.93 26.24
C MET A 37 -7.61 -1.87 26.51
N SER A 38 -8.76 -1.32 26.89
CA SER A 38 -9.97 -2.07 27.21
C SER A 38 -11.11 -1.91 26.20
N VAL A 39 -11.06 -0.85 25.39
CA VAL A 39 -12.08 -0.53 24.38
C VAL A 39 -11.39 -0.22 23.07
N PHE A 40 -11.90 -0.81 21.99
CA PHE A 40 -11.36 -0.67 20.65
C PHE A 40 -12.46 -0.23 19.67
N SER A 41 -12.07 0.45 18.60
CA SER A 41 -12.97 0.77 17.49
C SER A 41 -12.20 0.54 16.19
N LYS A 42 -12.81 -0.21 15.27
CA LYS A 42 -12.28 -0.43 13.93
C LYS A 42 -12.95 0.56 12.98
N LEU A 43 -12.16 1.28 12.20
CA LEU A 43 -12.64 2.05 11.06
C LEU A 43 -12.29 1.32 9.78
N ASP A 44 -13.28 1.15 8.92
CA ASP A 44 -13.17 0.53 7.61
C ASP A 44 -13.53 1.59 6.57
N LEU A 45 -12.67 1.80 5.58
CA LEU A 45 -12.77 2.90 4.64
C LEU A 45 -13.22 2.39 3.28
N SER A 46 -14.47 2.70 2.92
CA SER A 46 -14.97 2.41 1.58
C SER A 46 -14.12 3.12 0.52
N GLU A 47 -13.78 2.37 -0.53
CA GLU A 47 -13.05 2.89 -1.68
C GLU A 47 -11.73 3.60 -1.31
N ALA A 48 -11.06 3.13 -0.24
CA ALA A 48 -9.88 3.75 0.37
C ALA A 48 -8.82 4.26 -0.63
N TYR A 49 -8.39 3.42 -1.58
CA TYR A 49 -7.29 3.79 -2.48
C TYR A 49 -7.64 4.93 -3.41
N ILE A 50 -8.85 4.97 -3.97
CA ILE A 50 -9.24 6.05 -4.88
C ILE A 50 -9.41 7.39 -4.15
N GLN A 51 -9.35 7.43 -2.82
CA GLN A 51 -9.33 8.69 -2.09
C GLN A 51 -8.01 9.45 -2.26
N ILE A 52 -6.90 8.75 -2.55
CA ILE A 52 -5.56 9.33 -2.68
C ILE A 52 -5.34 9.88 -4.11
N PRO A 53 -5.10 11.18 -4.29
CA PRO A 53 -4.73 11.74 -5.58
C PRO A 53 -3.31 11.30 -5.98
N LEU A 54 -3.09 11.07 -7.28
CA LEU A 54 -1.75 10.83 -7.81
C LEU A 54 -1.06 12.14 -8.15
N ASP A 55 0.25 12.21 -7.93
CA ASP A 55 1.09 13.30 -8.43
C ASP A 55 1.18 13.27 -9.96
N GLU A 56 1.42 14.42 -10.58
CA GLU A 56 1.46 14.53 -12.06
C GLU A 56 2.50 13.61 -12.71
N ASP A 57 3.61 13.33 -12.06
CA ASP A 57 4.61 12.39 -12.57
C ASP A 57 4.18 10.93 -12.44
N LEU A 58 3.47 10.59 -11.36
CA LEU A 58 2.88 9.27 -11.18
C LEU A 58 1.75 9.00 -12.19
N LYS A 59 0.94 10.01 -12.54
CA LYS A 59 -0.12 9.86 -13.56
C LYS A 59 0.42 9.43 -14.92
N LYS A 60 1.66 9.82 -15.26
CA LYS A 60 2.32 9.40 -16.50
C LYS A 60 2.80 7.95 -16.47
N MET A 61 3.01 7.39 -15.28
CA MET A 61 3.47 6.00 -15.10
C MET A 61 2.30 5.03 -14.89
N VAL A 62 1.26 5.48 -14.19
CA VAL A 62 0.09 4.67 -13.83
C VAL A 62 -0.97 4.77 -14.92
N LEU A 63 -0.72 4.02 -15.98
CA LEU A 63 -1.53 3.99 -17.20
C LEU A 63 -2.25 2.65 -17.34
N THR A 64 -3.47 2.69 -17.86
CA THR A 64 -4.22 1.49 -18.27
C THR A 64 -4.42 1.49 -19.78
N ASN A 65 -4.25 0.32 -20.38
CA ASN A 65 -4.50 0.12 -21.80
C ASN A 65 -5.93 -0.38 -21.99
N THR A 66 -6.68 0.28 -22.87
CA THR A 66 -8.03 -0.11 -23.24
C THR A 66 -8.12 -0.26 -24.77
N PRO A 67 -9.14 -0.95 -25.30
CA PRO A 67 -9.38 -0.97 -26.76
C PRO A 67 -9.57 0.42 -27.37
N PHE A 68 -9.86 1.44 -26.55
CA PHE A 68 -10.07 2.84 -26.96
C PHE A 68 -8.82 3.72 -26.77
N GLY A 69 -7.70 3.13 -26.36
CA GLY A 69 -6.43 3.82 -26.15
C GLY A 69 -5.92 3.76 -24.71
N LEU A 70 -4.92 4.57 -24.45
CA LEU A 70 -4.19 4.64 -23.19
C LEU A 70 -4.80 5.71 -22.28
N PHE A 71 -5.17 5.34 -21.06
CA PHE A 71 -5.76 6.25 -20.07
C PHE A 71 -4.89 6.32 -18.81
N SER A 72 -4.75 7.52 -18.23
CA SER A 72 -4.08 7.72 -16.94
C SER A 72 -5.09 7.80 -15.81
N TYR A 73 -4.78 7.17 -14.68
CA TYR A 73 -5.56 7.35 -13.47
C TYR A 73 -5.30 8.72 -12.84
N LYS A 74 -6.33 9.34 -12.25
CA LYS A 74 -6.20 10.59 -11.48
C LYS A 74 -5.93 10.35 -9.99
N ARG A 75 -6.31 9.16 -9.51
CA ARG A 75 -6.27 8.71 -8.11
C ARG A 75 -5.67 7.31 -8.08
N LEU A 76 -5.14 6.88 -6.94
CA LEU A 76 -4.45 5.61 -6.79
C LEU A 76 -5.40 4.44 -7.16
N PRO A 77 -5.10 3.66 -8.21
CA PRO A 77 -5.98 2.59 -8.66
C PRO A 77 -5.84 1.33 -7.83
N TYR A 78 -6.92 0.56 -7.77
CA TYR A 78 -6.90 -0.82 -7.29
C TYR A 78 -6.05 -1.72 -8.20
N GLY A 79 -5.46 -2.76 -7.62
CA GLY A 79 -4.65 -3.75 -8.34
C GLY A 79 -3.18 -3.38 -8.55
N MET A 80 -2.76 -2.17 -8.15
CA MET A 80 -1.35 -1.81 -8.11
C MET A 80 -0.69 -2.45 -6.88
N SER A 81 0.39 -3.22 -7.08
CA SER A 81 1.05 -3.96 -5.99
C SER A 81 1.55 -3.06 -4.86
N SER A 82 1.87 -1.81 -5.20
CA SER A 82 2.34 -0.78 -4.29
C SER A 82 1.23 0.08 -3.66
N ALA A 83 -0.04 -0.06 -4.09
CA ALA A 83 -1.12 0.80 -3.60
C ALA A 83 -1.28 0.68 -2.09
N THR A 84 -1.21 -0.53 -1.55
CA THR A 84 -1.44 -0.80 -0.14
C THR A 84 -0.47 -0.06 0.77
N ALA A 85 0.85 -0.11 0.55
CA ALA A 85 1.74 0.65 1.43
C ALA A 85 1.91 2.12 1.07
N ILE A 86 1.56 2.56 -0.13
CA ILE A 86 1.33 4.00 -0.40
C ILE A 86 0.19 4.48 0.51
N PHE A 87 -0.92 3.76 0.53
CA PHE A 87 -2.07 4.08 1.36
C PHE A 87 -1.73 4.03 2.85
N GLN A 88 -1.05 2.97 3.32
CA GLN A 88 -0.64 2.86 4.71
C GLN A 88 0.24 4.04 5.15
N ARG A 89 1.27 4.39 4.37
CA ARG A 89 2.12 5.55 4.69
C ARG A 89 1.36 6.86 4.72
N TYR A 90 0.45 7.05 3.77
CA TYR A 90 -0.38 8.26 3.71
C TYR A 90 -1.27 8.39 4.95
N MET A 91 -1.87 7.28 5.38
CA MET A 91 -2.70 7.25 6.58
C MET A 91 -1.88 7.39 7.87
N GLU A 92 -0.71 6.74 7.97
CA GLU A 92 0.22 6.92 9.09
C GLU A 92 0.64 8.38 9.23
N TYR A 93 0.85 9.10 8.11
CA TYR A 93 1.11 10.53 8.13
C TYR A 93 -0.08 11.33 8.68
N ILE A 94 -1.30 11.07 8.19
CA ILE A 94 -2.52 11.76 8.64
C ILE A 94 -2.80 11.53 10.13
N PHE A 95 -2.61 10.31 10.61
CA PHE A 95 -2.91 9.89 11.98
C PHE A 95 -1.68 9.95 12.91
N SER A 96 -0.56 10.52 12.46
CA SER A 96 0.69 10.58 13.22
C SER A 96 0.56 11.28 14.57
N ASP A 97 -0.30 12.30 14.64
CA ASP A 97 -0.58 13.07 15.85
C ASP A 97 -1.71 12.49 16.73
N VAL A 98 -2.34 11.40 16.30
CA VAL A 98 -3.46 10.78 17.04
C VAL A 98 -2.93 9.65 17.94
N PRO A 99 -2.92 9.83 19.28
CA PRO A 99 -2.42 8.80 20.18
C PRO A 99 -3.30 7.56 20.10
N ASN A 100 -2.70 6.38 20.25
CA ASN A 100 -3.37 5.07 20.24
C ASN A 100 -4.11 4.75 18.93
N CYS A 101 -3.84 5.48 17.86
CA CYS A 101 -4.25 5.10 16.51
C CYS A 101 -3.18 4.19 15.89
N VAL A 102 -3.61 3.10 15.28
CA VAL A 102 -2.72 2.26 14.49
C VAL A 102 -3.37 2.00 13.15
N MET A 103 -2.60 2.24 12.09
CA MET A 103 -2.99 1.84 10.75
C MET A 103 -2.55 0.40 10.53
N PHE A 104 -3.52 -0.43 10.25
CA PHE A 104 -3.30 -1.79 9.79
C PHE A 104 -4.05 -1.95 8.48
N LEU A 105 -3.47 -2.74 7.58
CA LEU A 105 -4.02 -3.10 6.29
C LEU A 105 -5.56 -3.15 6.28
N ASP A 106 -6.14 -2.59 5.23
CA ASP A 106 -7.50 -2.93 4.83
C ASP A 106 -7.51 -4.27 4.07
#